data_AF-A0A367LTT4-F1
#
_entry.id   AF-A0A367LTT4-F1
#
_cell.length_a   1.000
_cell.length_b   1.000
_cell.length_c   1.000
_cell.angle_alpha   90.00
_cell.angle_beta   90.00
_cell.angle_gamma   90.00
#
_symmetry.space_group_name_H-M   'P 1'
#
loop_
_entity.id
_entity.type
_entity.pdbx_description
1 polymer ?
#
loop_
_entity_poly.entity_id
_entity_poly.type
_entity_poly.pdbx_seq_one_letter_code
_entity_poly.pdbx_strand_id
1 'polypeptide(L)'
;LLGDARLGRALRAMLERPEHAWTLEQLAQQAAMSRASFVRAFSALGGTSPWNLLTRIRMEKARGLLRQTQKSLLDIAAETGYQS
;
A
#
# COMPACT_ATOMS: atom_id res chain seq x y z
N LEU A 1 3.25 12.29 -3.82
CA LEU A 1 4.16 11.16 -3.46
C LEU A 1 5.35 11.04 -4.42
N LEU A 2 5.14 10.98 -5.74
CA LEU A 2 6.24 10.85 -6.72
C LEU A 2 7.23 12.05 -6.74
N GLY A 3 6.81 13.21 -6.22
CA GLY A 3 7.69 14.37 -6.05
C GLY A 3 8.65 14.30 -4.84
N ASP A 4 8.53 13.29 -3.97
CA ASP A 4 9.48 13.02 -2.90
C ASP A 4 10.00 11.58 -3.04
N ALA A 5 11.28 11.44 -3.38
CA ALA A 5 11.90 10.14 -3.63
C ALA A 5 11.80 9.18 -2.43
N ARG A 6 11.83 9.70 -1.19
CA ARG A 6 11.72 8.89 0.02
C ARG A 6 10.31 8.33 0.18
N LEU A 7 9.29 9.17 0.05
CA LEU A 7 7.90 8.72 0.09
C LEU A 7 7.55 7.83 -1.11
N GLY A 8 8.19 8.06 -2.26
CA GLY A 8 8.11 7.20 -3.44
C GLY A 8 8.59 5.77 -3.19
N ARG A 9 9.63 5.56 -2.36
CA ARG A 9 10.07 4.21 -1.97
C ARG A 9 9.02 3.46 -1.17
N ALA A 10 8.40 4.12 -0.18
CA ALA A 10 7.32 3.51 0.58
C ALA A 10 6.12 3.17 -0.31
N LEU A 11 5.74 4.07 -1.23
CA LEU A 11 4.68 3.81 -2.21
C LEU A 11 5.01 2.61 -3.10
N ARG A 12 6.24 2.52 -3.62
CA ARG A 12 6.68 1.40 -4.45
C ARG A 12 6.58 0.08 -3.69
N ALA A 13 7.04 0.06 -2.43
CA ALA A 13 6.94 -1.14 -1.60
C ALA A 13 5.48 -1.62 -1.42
N MET A 14 4.54 -0.68 -1.25
CA MET A 14 3.10 -1.00 -1.16
C MET A 14 2.53 -1.54 -2.48
N LEU A 15 3.01 -1.04 -3.62
CA LEU A 15 2.58 -1.51 -4.95
C LEU A 15 3.15 -2.90 -5.28
N GLU A 16 4.39 -3.17 -4.86
CA GLU A 16 5.06 -4.46 -5.09
C GLU A 16 4.50 -5.58 -4.22
N ARG A 17 4.18 -5.28 -2.96
CA ARG A 17 3.68 -6.24 -1.97
C ARG A 17 2.42 -5.72 -1.26
N PRO A 18 1.30 -5.56 -1.97
CA PRO A 18 0.07 -5.08 -1.39
C PRO A 18 -0.52 -6.05 -0.36
N GLU A 19 -0.29 -7.35 -0.52
CA GLU A 19 -0.76 -8.39 0.40
C GLU A 19 -0.07 -8.34 1.77
N HIS A 20 1.14 -7.77 1.83
CA HIS A 20 1.90 -7.69 3.06
C HIS A 20 1.17 -6.86 4.13
N ALA A 21 1.20 -7.34 5.37
CA ALA A 21 0.64 -6.66 6.54
C ALA A 21 1.55 -5.52 7.01
N TRP A 22 1.63 -4.47 6.18
CA TRP A 22 2.46 -3.30 6.45
C TRP A 22 2.15 -2.68 7.80
N THR A 23 3.19 -2.22 8.49
CA THR A 23 3.09 -1.29 9.63
C THR A 23 3.58 0.11 9.24
N LEU A 24 3.20 1.14 10.01
CA LEU A 24 3.72 2.48 9.77
C LEU A 24 5.24 2.55 9.96
N GLU A 25 5.78 1.76 10.89
CA GLU A 25 7.21 1.63 11.14
C GLU A 25 7.93 1.06 9.91
N GLN A 26 7.42 -0.01 9.31
CA GLN A 26 8.00 -0.61 8.11
C GLN A 26 7.97 0.37 6.92
N LEU A 27 6.85 1.05 6.70
CA LEU A 27 6.74 2.03 5.61
C LEU A 27 7.65 3.24 5.83
N ALA A 28 7.76 3.72 7.08
CA ALA A 28 8.68 4.79 7.44
C ALA A 28 10.14 4.36 7.23
N GLN A 29 10.48 3.10 7.50
CA GLN A 29 11.79 2.53 7.21
C GLN A 29 12.08 2.51 5.70
N GLN A 30 11.12 2.13 4.84
CA GLN A 30 11.28 2.23 3.38
C GLN A 30 11.52 3.67 2.93
N ALA A 31 10.91 4.64 3.61
CA ALA A 31 11.13 6.05 3.37
C ALA A 31 12.43 6.60 3.99
N ALA A 32 13.14 5.84 4.84
CA ALA A 32 14.24 6.33 5.66
C ALA A 32 13.84 7.56 6.51
N MET A 33 12.68 7.45 7.17
CA MET A 33 12.11 8.49 8.03
C MET A 33 11.71 7.89 9.38
N SER A 34 11.65 8.73 10.41
CA SER A 34 10.94 8.34 11.63
C SER A 34 9.44 8.19 11.35
N ARG A 35 8.75 7.32 12.10
CA ARG A 35 7.30 7.07 11.95
C ARG A 35 6.48 8.36 11.94
N ALA A 36 6.72 9.26 12.90
CA ALA A 36 5.97 10.50 13.00
C ALA A 36 6.21 11.44 11.81
N SER A 37 7.45 11.51 11.32
CA SER A 37 7.79 12.33 10.15
C SER A 37 7.19 11.76 8.87
N PHE A 38 7.21 10.43 8.72
CA PHE A 38 6.58 9.74 7.61
C PHE A 38 5.08 10.01 7.54
N VAL A 39 4.35 9.81 8.63
CA VAL A 39 2.88 10.04 8.66
C VAL A 39 2.53 11.47 8.29
N ARG A 40 3.24 12.46 8.87
CA ARG A 40 3.00 13.89 8.54
C ARG A 40 3.29 14.20 7.07
N ALA A 41 4.46 13.81 6.58
CA ALA A 41 4.88 14.10 5.21
C ALA A 41 4.01 13.38 4.18
N PHE A 42 3.64 12.13 4.45
CA PHE A 42 2.78 11.34 3.57
C PHE A 42 1.39 11.96 3.46
N SER A 43 0.76 12.31 4.58
CA SER A 43 -0.56 12.94 4.53
C SER A 43 -0.51 14.31 3.86
N ALA A 44 0.52 15.11 4.11
CA ALA A 44 0.69 16.44 3.50
C ALA A 44 0.87 16.36 1.98
N LEU A 45 1.69 15.43 1.47
CA LEU A 45 2.00 15.31 0.04
C LEU A 45 1.04 14.38 -0.71
N GLY A 46 0.42 13.43 -0.01
CA GLY A 46 -0.46 12.40 -0.57
C GLY A 46 -1.94 12.75 -0.48
N GLY A 47 -2.32 13.76 0.32
CA GLY A 47 -3.71 14.15 0.56
C GLY A 47 -4.55 13.09 1.27
N THR A 48 -3.93 12.00 1.73
CA THR A 48 -4.60 10.88 2.38
C THR A 48 -3.61 10.10 3.25
N SER A 49 -4.12 9.23 4.12
CA SER A 49 -3.28 8.38 4.96
C SER A 49 -2.62 7.24 4.15
N PRO A 50 -1.48 6.70 4.62
CA PRO A 50 -0.89 5.50 4.03
C PRO A 50 -1.87 4.33 3.94
N TRP A 51 -2.74 4.15 4.94
CA TRP A 51 -3.72 3.06 4.97
C TRP A 51 -4.79 3.19 3.89
N ASN A 52 -5.33 4.39 3.70
CA ASN A 52 -6.32 4.62 2.67
C ASN A 52 -5.74 4.37 1.27
N LEU A 53 -4.47 4.74 1.06
CA LEU A 53 -3.80 4.43 -0.19
C LEU A 53 -3.57 2.93 -0.37
N LEU A 54 -3.14 2.21 0.69
CA LEU A 54 -2.97 0.76 0.64
C LEU A 54 -4.27 0.05 0.27
N THR A 55 -5.38 0.43 0.92
CA THR A 55 -6.71 -0.12 0.61
C THR A 55 -7.09 0.10 -0.85
N ARG A 56 -6.82 1.29 -1.41
CA ARG A 56 -7.06 1.56 -2.83
C ARG A 56 -6.21 0.68 -3.74
N ILE A 57 -4.92 0.52 -3.44
CA ILE A 57 -4.03 -0.37 -4.20
C ILE A 57 -4.56 -1.81 -4.19
N ARG A 58 -4.96 -2.31 -3.01
CA ARG A 58 -5.51 -3.66 -2.84
C ARG A 58 -6.80 -3.86 -3.65
N MET A 59 -7.72 -2.90 -3.60
CA MET A 59 -8.97 -2.95 -4.37
C MET A 59 -8.75 -2.93 -5.88
N GLU A 60 -7.82 -2.11 -6.36
CA GLU A 60 -7.48 -2.05 -7.79
C GLU A 60 -6.88 -3.37 -8.27
N LYS A 61 -5.99 -3.99 -7.47
CA LYS A 61 -5.44 -5.33 -7.74
C LYS A 61 -6.55 -6.40 -7.72
N ALA A 62 -7.42 -6.40 -6.71
CA ALA A 62 -8.54 -7.33 -6.60
C ALA A 62 -9.47 -7.23 -7.82
N ARG A 63 -9.84 -6.01 -8.22
CA ARG A 63 -10.65 -5.76 -9.41
C ARG A 63 -9.99 -6.29 -10.68
N GLY A 64 -8.67 -6.14 -10.81
CA GLY A 64 -7.91 -6.72 -11.93
C GLY A 64 -8.00 -8.24 -11.95
N LEU A 65 -7.71 -8.89 -10.84
CA LEU A 65 -7.78 -10.36 -10.71
C LEU A 65 -9.17 -10.91 -10.99
N LEU A 66 -10.22 -10.27 -10.48
CA LEU A 66 -11.62 -10.64 -10.72
C LEU A 66 -12.01 -10.55 -12.20
N ARG A 67 -11.39 -9.65 -12.98
CA ARG A 67 -11.69 -9.49 -14.41
C ARG A 67 -10.85 -10.38 -15.31
N GLN A 68 -9.65 -10.74 -14.88
CA GLN A 68 -8.62 -11.34 -15.73
C GLN A 68 -8.35 -12.82 -15.42
N THR A 69 -8.89 -13.34 -14.31
CA THR A 69 -8.60 -14.71 -13.85
C THR A 69 -9.89 -15.42 -13.42
N GLN A 70 -9.83 -16.74 -13.29
CA GLN A 70 -10.89 -17.58 -12.72
C GLN A 70 -10.58 -18.00 -11.27
N LYS A 71 -9.73 -17.22 -10.58
CA LYS A 71 -9.35 -17.51 -9.18
C LYS A 71 -10.57 -17.41 -8.27
N SER A 72 -10.58 -18.21 -7.21
CA SER A 72 -11.64 -18.11 -6.21
C SER A 72 -11.56 -16.77 -5.47
N LEU A 73 -12.67 -16.34 -4.87
CA LEU A 73 -12.67 -15.12 -4.06
C LEU A 73 -11.68 -15.21 -2.89
N LEU A 74 -11.48 -16.40 -2.32
CA LEU A 74 -10.53 -16.65 -1.24
C LEU A 74 -9.08 -16.45 -1.71
N ASP A 75 -8.72 -16.97 -2.88
CA ASP A 75 -7.38 -16.80 -3.45
C ASP A 75 -7.10 -15.32 -3.75
N ILE A 76 -8.10 -14.61 -4.29
CA ILE A 76 -7.98 -13.17 -4.57
C ILE A 76 -7.80 -12.40 -3.26
N ALA A 77 -8.54 -12.73 -2.20
CA ALA A 77 -8.39 -12.10 -0.89
C ALA A 77 -6.98 -12.29 -0.33
N ALA A 78 -6.45 -13.52 -0.39
CA ALA A 78 -5.09 -13.83 0.04
C ALA A 78 -4.02 -13.05 -0.75
N GLU A 79 -4.14 -12.97 -2.07
CA GLU A 79 -3.19 -12.25 -2.95
C GLU A 79 -3.29 -10.72 -2.86
N THR A 80 -4.36 -10.20 -2.26
CA THR A 80 -4.58 -8.76 -2.10
C THR A 80 -4.43 -8.32 -0.66
N GLY A 81 -4.25 -9.24 0.30
CA GLY A 81 -4.09 -8.94 1.72
C GLY A 81 -5.40 -8.57 2.42
N TYR A 82 -6.54 -8.97 1.85
CA TYR A 82 -7.80 -8.98 2.58
C TYR A 82 -7.87 -10.25 3.42
N GLN A 83 -8.03 -10.06 4.72
CA GLN A 83 -8.23 -11.13 5.68
C GLN A 83 -9.72 -11.13 6.07
N SER A 84 -10.34 -12.31 6.09
CA SER A 84 -11.72 -12.52 6.54
C SER A 84 -11.83 -12.55 8.05
#